data_AF-A0A6G3WS90-F1
#
_entry.id   AF-A0A6G3WS90-F1
#
_cell.length_a   1.000
_cell.length_b   1.000
_cell.length_c   1.000
_cell.angle_alpha   90.00
_cell.angle_beta   90.00
_cell.angle_gamma   90.00
#
_symmetry.space_group_name_H-M   'P 1'
#
loop_
_entity.id
_entity.type
_entity.pdbx_description
1 polymer ?
#
loop_
_entity_poly.entity_id
_entity_poly.type
_entity_poly.pdbx_seq_one_letter_code
_entity_poly.pdbx_strand_id
1 'polypeptide(L)'
;PAVSAPAGGPAPVPASATTLFVPRWTPRTATGVPRPADGSPYRRHVVILCGTPAFLRGGVERLLPGVRCHAVTTAGQRPETRFTDLSRQVFQLVRTLVGEAHDGTTLVQVVTSGTEDEEAGPALSALLRTTALENPRITGQVILLDGASDPGRIADAVLENARHADDPLVRHRDAERHVRTWTPRTAAGAGTPWRSGGTYLITGGAGGIGAVVARRIARDTER
;
A
#
# COMPACT_ATOMS: atom_id res chain seq x y z
N PRO A 1 54.49 -37.90 -0.80
CA PRO A 1 53.12 -37.56 -0.37
C PRO A 1 52.47 -36.57 -1.35
N ALA A 2 51.69 -37.08 -2.30
CA ALA A 2 50.93 -36.26 -3.24
C ALA A 2 49.66 -35.75 -2.55
N VAL A 3 49.45 -34.43 -2.55
CA VAL A 3 48.25 -33.80 -2.00
C VAL A 3 47.21 -33.76 -3.11
N SER A 4 46.15 -34.56 -2.98
CA SER A 4 44.98 -34.50 -3.86
C SER A 4 44.19 -33.22 -3.61
N ALA A 5 43.97 -32.43 -4.66
CA ALA A 5 43.02 -31.32 -4.65
C ALA A 5 41.57 -31.85 -4.63
N PRO A 6 40.64 -31.19 -3.93
CA PRO A 6 39.24 -31.60 -3.93
C PRO A 6 38.59 -31.22 -5.26
N ALA A 7 38.07 -32.22 -5.96
CA ALA A 7 37.20 -32.03 -7.12
C ALA A 7 35.80 -31.60 -6.65
N GLY A 8 35.65 -30.32 -6.30
CA GLY A 8 34.36 -29.70 -6.06
C GLY A 8 33.83 -29.08 -7.34
N GLY A 9 33.12 -29.85 -8.17
CA GLY A 9 32.36 -29.30 -9.29
C GLY A 9 31.28 -28.31 -8.79
N PRO A 10 30.95 -27.26 -9.54
CA PRO A 10 29.95 -26.27 -9.11
C PRO A 10 28.61 -26.96 -8.86
N ALA A 11 28.03 -26.70 -7.68
CA ALA A 11 26.69 -27.17 -7.34
C ALA A 11 25.69 -26.67 -8.40
N PRO A 12 24.74 -27.51 -8.85
CA PRO A 12 23.76 -27.11 -9.85
C PRO A 12 22.96 -25.91 -9.33
N VAL A 13 22.97 -24.83 -10.10
CA VAL A 13 22.15 -23.65 -9.82
C VAL A 13 20.69 -24.10 -9.84
N PRO A 14 19.91 -23.85 -8.75
CA PRO A 14 18.52 -24.27 -8.71
C PRO A 14 17.76 -23.65 -9.89
N ALA A 15 16.94 -24.46 -10.56
CA ALA A 15 16.15 -24.02 -11.69
C ALA A 15 15.23 -22.87 -11.29
N SER A 16 15.30 -21.75 -12.00
CA SER A 16 14.41 -20.61 -11.79
C SER A 16 12.97 -21.01 -12.09
N ALA A 17 12.09 -20.84 -11.11
CA ALA A 17 10.65 -21.05 -11.25
C ALA A 17 9.89 -19.72 -11.13
N THR A 18 8.82 -19.54 -11.92
CA THR A 18 7.97 -18.35 -11.88
C THR A 18 6.75 -18.61 -11.01
N THR A 19 6.50 -17.73 -10.03
CA THR A 19 5.27 -17.76 -9.21
C THR A 19 4.48 -16.46 -9.42
N LEU A 20 3.20 -16.60 -9.75
CA LEU A 20 2.28 -15.47 -9.83
C LEU A 20 1.68 -15.22 -8.44
N PHE A 21 1.62 -13.96 -8.01
CA PHE A 21 0.92 -13.54 -6.79
C PHE A 21 -0.27 -12.67 -7.14
N VAL A 22 -1.35 -12.80 -6.38
CA VAL A 22 -2.51 -11.91 -6.48
C VAL A 22 -2.85 -11.26 -5.15
N PRO A 23 -3.30 -10.00 -5.16
CA PRO A 23 -3.73 -9.33 -3.94
C PRO A 23 -5.05 -9.95 -3.45
N ARG A 24 -5.15 -10.15 -2.13
CA ARG A 24 -6.36 -10.63 -1.47
C ARG A 24 -6.55 -9.90 -0.15
N TRP A 25 -7.79 -9.50 0.13
CA TRP A 25 -8.22 -9.07 1.46
C TRP A 25 -8.44 -10.30 2.34
N THR A 26 -7.65 -10.42 3.40
CA THR A 26 -7.71 -11.55 4.33
C THR A 26 -8.22 -11.05 5.67
N PRO A 27 -9.28 -11.67 6.24
CA PRO A 27 -9.73 -11.34 7.60
C PRO A 27 -8.57 -11.48 8.57
N ARG A 28 -8.32 -10.44 9.35
CA ARG A 28 -7.32 -10.44 10.41
C ARG A 28 -7.85 -9.60 11.54
N THR A 29 -8.54 -10.27 12.46
CA THR A 29 -8.94 -9.70 13.74
C THR A 29 -7.72 -9.05 14.40
N ALA A 30 -7.93 -7.94 15.11
CA ALA A 30 -6.91 -7.36 15.98
C ALA A 30 -6.66 -8.22 17.24
N THR A 31 -6.81 -9.55 17.13
CA THR A 31 -6.51 -10.50 18.18
C THR A 31 -5.08 -10.99 17.99
N GLY A 32 -4.17 -10.33 18.70
CA GLY A 32 -2.84 -10.83 19.02
C GLY A 32 -2.57 -10.48 20.48
N VAL A 33 -1.89 -11.38 21.20
CA VAL A 33 -1.35 -11.13 22.54
C VAL A 33 -0.79 -9.70 22.59
N PRO A 34 -1.08 -8.88 23.62
CA PRO A 34 -0.40 -7.62 23.79
C PRO A 34 1.10 -7.91 23.71
N ARG A 35 1.75 -7.49 22.62
CA ARG A 35 3.20 -7.35 22.64
C ARG A 35 3.45 -6.40 23.82
N PRO A 36 4.35 -6.75 24.75
CA PRO A 36 4.27 -6.38 26.17
C PRO A 36 3.96 -4.91 26.37
N ALA A 37 3.29 -4.63 27.49
CA ALA A 37 2.75 -3.36 27.97
C ALA A 37 3.77 -2.21 28.13
N ASP A 38 4.73 -2.09 27.23
CA ASP A 38 5.54 -0.91 27.02
C ASP A 38 4.83 -0.05 25.99
N GLY A 39 4.77 1.26 26.25
CA GLY A 39 4.05 2.22 25.43
C GLY A 39 4.37 2.12 23.93
N SER A 40 3.55 2.79 23.12
CA SER A 40 3.73 2.89 21.67
C SER A 40 5.23 3.03 21.31
N PRO A 41 5.77 2.18 20.41
CA PRO A 41 7.17 2.33 19.98
C PRO A 41 7.40 3.67 19.26
N TYR A 42 6.32 4.34 18.87
CA TYR A 42 6.31 5.62 18.18
C TYR A 42 6.28 6.78 19.15
N ARG A 43 7.28 7.65 19.03
CA ARG A 43 7.34 8.94 19.76
C ARG A 43 6.35 9.95 19.22
N ARG A 44 5.98 9.82 17.94
CA ARG A 44 5.00 10.67 17.27
C ARG A 44 3.96 9.82 16.57
N HIS A 45 2.72 10.25 16.66
CA HIS A 45 1.60 9.63 15.95
C HIS A 45 0.85 10.72 15.19
N VAL A 46 0.79 10.55 13.87
CA VAL A 46 0.12 11.47 12.96
C VAL A 46 -0.98 10.74 12.21
N VAL A 47 -2.15 11.35 12.16
CA VAL A 47 -3.30 10.87 11.40
C VAL A 47 -3.62 11.86 10.29
N ILE A 48 -3.79 11.36 9.07
CA ILE A 48 -4.20 12.15 7.91
C ILE A 48 -5.56 11.62 7.46
N LEU A 49 -6.60 12.43 7.66
CA LEU A 49 -7.95 12.16 7.17
C LEU A 49 -8.01 12.58 5.69
N CYS A 50 -8.00 11.59 4.79
CA CYS A 50 -7.82 11.79 3.37
C CYS A 50 -9.11 11.58 2.59
N GLY A 51 -9.61 12.66 1.99
CA GLY A 51 -10.84 12.64 1.20
C GLY A 51 -12.12 12.60 2.06
N THR A 52 -12.00 12.66 3.38
CA THR A 52 -13.12 12.76 4.33
C THR A 52 -13.54 14.22 4.56
N PRO A 53 -14.75 14.49 5.06
CA PRO A 53 -15.16 15.86 5.42
C PRO A 53 -14.20 16.52 6.43
N ALA A 54 -13.76 17.74 6.14
CA ALA A 54 -12.75 18.45 6.94
C ALA A 54 -13.18 18.71 8.39
N PHE A 55 -14.48 18.82 8.66
CA PHE A 55 -15.02 19.06 10.01
C PHE A 55 -14.72 17.92 11.00
N LEU A 56 -14.47 16.70 10.49
CA LEU A 56 -14.18 15.53 11.33
C LEU A 56 -12.85 15.64 12.06
N ARG A 57 -11.88 16.40 11.51
CA ARG A 57 -10.53 16.58 12.07
C ARG A 57 -10.56 16.92 13.54
N GLY A 58 -11.35 17.93 13.92
CA GLY A 58 -11.43 18.39 15.30
C GLY A 58 -12.10 17.37 16.24
N GLY A 59 -13.05 16.58 15.75
CA GLY A 59 -13.66 15.49 16.52
C GLY A 59 -12.66 14.38 16.82
N VAL A 60 -11.95 13.93 15.79
CA VAL A 60 -10.93 12.87 15.90
C VAL A 60 -9.76 13.32 16.79
N GLU A 61 -9.28 14.55 16.63
CA GLU A 61 -8.20 15.10 17.46
C GLU A 61 -8.55 15.17 18.96
N ARG A 62 -9.81 15.46 19.32
CA ARG A 62 -10.25 15.42 20.72
C ARG A 62 -10.29 14.01 21.31
N LEU A 63 -10.59 13.01 20.49
CA LEU A 63 -10.68 11.61 20.90
C LEU A 63 -9.31 10.94 20.98
N LEU A 64 -8.28 11.52 20.35
CA LEU A 64 -6.93 10.98 20.25
C LEU A 64 -5.89 11.93 20.88
N PRO A 65 -5.83 12.04 22.22
CA PRO A 65 -4.87 12.92 22.88
C PRO A 65 -3.43 12.51 22.53
N GLY A 66 -2.62 13.47 22.10
CA GLY A 66 -1.22 13.26 21.69
C GLY A 66 -1.04 12.85 20.23
N VAL A 67 -2.12 12.68 19.46
CA VAL A 67 -2.07 12.39 18.01
C VAL A 67 -2.28 13.68 17.23
N ARG A 68 -1.40 13.96 16.27
CA ARG A 68 -1.53 15.14 15.38
C ARG A 68 -2.45 14.79 14.21
N CYS A 69 -3.60 15.46 14.11
CA CYS A 69 -4.58 15.19 13.07
C CYS A 69 -4.56 16.24 11.96
N HIS A 70 -4.39 15.78 10.72
CA HIS A 70 -4.51 16.57 9.50
C HIS A 70 -5.74 16.13 8.71
N ALA A 71 -6.31 17.04 7.92
CA ALA A 71 -7.31 16.72 6.92
C ALA A 71 -6.82 17.19 5.55
N VAL A 72 -6.96 16.33 4.55
CA VAL A 72 -6.69 16.66 3.14
C VAL A 72 -7.97 16.44 2.34
N THR A 73 -8.36 17.46 1.60
CA THR A 73 -9.61 17.49 0.83
C THR A 73 -9.35 17.95 -0.59
N THR A 74 -10.31 17.76 -1.47
CA THR A 74 -10.29 18.28 -2.85
C THR A 74 -11.70 18.69 -3.26
N ALA A 75 -11.79 19.71 -4.10
CA ALA A 75 -13.01 20.06 -4.81
C ALA A 75 -13.16 19.28 -6.13
N GLY A 76 -12.09 18.60 -6.57
CA GLY A 76 -12.08 17.79 -7.79
C GLY A 76 -13.05 16.63 -7.70
N GLN A 77 -13.93 16.53 -8.69
CA GLN A 77 -14.97 15.49 -8.77
C GLN A 77 -14.56 14.30 -9.63
N ARG A 78 -13.63 14.51 -10.57
CA ARG A 78 -13.13 13.43 -11.43
C ARG A 78 -12.13 12.56 -10.66
N PRO A 79 -12.18 11.22 -10.79
CA PRO A 79 -11.29 10.32 -10.05
C PRO A 79 -9.81 10.69 -10.17
N GLU A 80 -9.33 10.98 -11.38
CA GLU A 80 -7.93 11.32 -11.65
C GLU A 80 -7.50 12.62 -10.96
N THR A 81 -8.37 13.63 -10.93
CA THR A 81 -8.11 14.92 -10.27
C THR A 81 -8.15 14.74 -8.75
N ARG A 82 -9.18 14.06 -8.24
CA ARG A 82 -9.35 13.76 -6.82
C ARG A 82 -8.13 13.03 -6.28
N PHE A 83 -7.71 11.95 -6.95
CA PHE A 83 -6.53 11.18 -6.54
C PHE A 83 -5.25 12.02 -6.62
N THR A 84 -5.03 12.77 -7.70
CA THR A 84 -3.82 13.63 -7.85
C THR A 84 -3.74 14.67 -6.74
N ASP A 85 -4.83 15.36 -6.44
CA ASP A 85 -4.85 16.39 -5.40
C ASP A 85 -4.62 15.82 -4.00
N LEU A 86 -5.30 14.72 -3.66
CA LEU A 86 -5.20 14.10 -2.34
C LEU A 86 -3.80 13.50 -2.15
N SER A 87 -3.31 12.71 -3.11
CA SER A 87 -1.98 12.09 -3.01
C SER A 87 -0.85 13.12 -2.94
N ARG A 88 -0.96 14.23 -3.68
CA ARG A 88 0.02 15.34 -3.59
C ARG A 88 0.03 15.99 -2.22
N GLN A 89 -1.14 16.24 -1.62
CA GLN A 89 -1.22 16.82 -0.28
C GLN A 89 -0.69 15.85 0.79
N VAL A 90 -1.01 14.56 0.69
CA VAL A 90 -0.44 13.51 1.57
C VAL A 90 1.08 13.50 1.44
N PHE A 91 1.61 13.48 0.21
CA PHE A 91 3.06 13.51 -0.05
C PHE A 91 3.72 14.75 0.60
N GLN A 92 3.14 15.94 0.44
CA GLN A 92 3.68 17.17 1.02
C GLN A 92 3.69 17.14 2.56
N LEU A 93 2.62 16.61 3.17
CA LEU A 93 2.57 16.42 4.62
C LEU A 93 3.65 15.44 5.09
N VAL A 94 3.74 14.28 4.44
CA VAL A 94 4.75 13.27 4.77
C VAL A 94 6.17 13.81 4.60
N ARG A 95 6.44 14.55 3.51
CA ARG A 95 7.74 15.20 3.27
C ARG A 95 8.08 16.20 4.38
N THR A 96 7.09 16.95 4.86
CA THR A 96 7.27 17.89 5.96
C THR A 96 7.63 17.14 7.25
N LEU A 97 6.89 16.07 7.58
CA LEU A 97 7.16 15.23 8.76
C LEU A 97 8.56 14.59 8.71
N VAL A 98 9.00 14.14 7.54
CA VAL A 98 10.36 13.59 7.34
C VAL A 98 11.45 14.64 7.57
N GLY A 99 11.19 15.90 7.21
CA GLY A 99 12.12 17.01 7.40
C GLY A 99 12.15 17.59 8.81
N GLU A 100 11.15 17.31 9.65
CA GLU A 100 11.14 17.74 11.05
C GLU A 100 12.18 16.94 11.86
N ALA A 101 13.12 17.64 12.49
CA ALA A 101 14.05 17.01 13.42
C ALA A 101 13.30 16.51 14.67
N HIS A 102 13.48 15.23 15.00
CA HIS A 102 12.94 14.63 16.21
C HIS A 102 13.68 13.35 16.60
N ASP A 103 13.67 13.08 17.91
CA ASP A 103 14.17 11.83 18.46
C ASP A 103 13.08 10.76 18.41
N GLY A 104 13.41 9.61 17.83
CA GLY A 104 12.53 8.43 17.75
C GLY A 104 11.78 8.26 16.44
N THR A 105 10.78 7.38 16.46
CA THR A 105 10.00 6.97 15.28
C THR A 105 8.63 7.64 15.23
N THR A 106 8.11 7.79 14.01
CA THR A 106 6.82 8.42 13.72
C THR A 106 5.92 7.41 13.03
N LEU A 107 4.72 7.18 13.57
CA LEU A 107 3.65 6.48 12.89
C LEU A 107 2.78 7.48 12.13
N VAL A 108 2.63 7.25 10.82
CA VAL A 108 1.71 8.00 9.95
C VAL A 108 0.59 7.07 9.51
N GLN A 109 -0.63 7.35 9.95
CA GLN A 109 -1.83 6.65 9.51
C GLN A 109 -2.68 7.54 8.60
N VAL A 110 -2.96 7.06 7.40
CA VAL A 110 -3.89 7.72 6.47
C VAL A 110 -5.22 7.00 6.53
N VAL A 111 -6.28 7.71 6.91
CA VAL A 111 -7.65 7.20 6.92
C VAL A 111 -8.37 7.72 5.68
N THR A 112 -8.95 6.83 4.89
CA THR A 112 -9.73 7.22 3.69
C THR A 112 -10.95 6.32 3.51
N SER A 113 -11.87 6.73 2.66
CA SER A 113 -13.11 5.97 2.41
C SER A 113 -12.79 4.63 1.75
N GLY A 114 -13.43 3.55 2.22
CA GLY A 114 -13.34 2.23 1.61
C GLY A 114 -14.20 2.05 0.33
N THR A 115 -15.09 2.99 0.01
CA THR A 115 -16.15 2.80 -1.00
C THR A 115 -16.01 3.66 -2.26
N GLU A 116 -15.24 4.75 -2.21
CA GLU A 116 -15.23 5.77 -3.29
C GLU A 116 -14.11 5.59 -4.31
N ASP A 117 -13.02 4.90 -3.95
CA ASP A 117 -11.86 4.66 -4.84
C ASP A 117 -11.05 3.45 -4.34
N GLU A 118 -11.28 2.28 -4.95
CA GLU A 118 -10.57 1.05 -4.58
C GLU A 118 -9.05 1.13 -4.78
N GLU A 119 -8.56 2.01 -5.66
CA GLU A 119 -7.15 2.10 -6.03
C GLU A 119 -6.39 3.19 -5.24
N ALA A 120 -7.09 4.21 -4.72
CA ALA A 120 -6.48 5.23 -3.88
C ALA A 120 -5.77 4.65 -2.65
N GLY A 121 -6.39 3.68 -1.97
CA GLY A 121 -5.80 3.00 -0.81
C GLY A 121 -4.47 2.32 -1.12
N PRO A 122 -4.44 1.38 -2.07
CA PRO A 122 -3.22 0.79 -2.63
C PRO A 122 -2.13 1.81 -2.99
N ALA A 123 -2.48 2.88 -3.69
CA ALA A 123 -1.51 3.84 -4.16
C ALA A 123 -0.92 4.70 -3.02
N LEU A 124 -1.76 5.13 -2.07
CA LEU A 124 -1.30 5.82 -0.85
C LEU A 124 -0.45 4.89 0.04
N SER A 125 -0.80 3.61 0.11
CA SER A 125 0.00 2.61 0.84
C SER A 125 1.36 2.41 0.19
N ALA A 126 1.44 2.38 -1.14
CA ALA A 126 2.70 2.33 -1.87
C ALA A 126 3.57 3.56 -1.59
N LEU A 127 2.98 4.77 -1.59
CA LEU A 127 3.67 6.01 -1.22
C LEU A 127 4.29 5.90 0.17
N LEU A 128 3.50 5.51 1.18
CA LEU A 128 3.98 5.40 2.55
C LEU A 128 5.01 4.28 2.74
N ARG A 129 4.87 3.16 2.01
CA ARG A 129 5.85 2.07 2.04
C ARG A 129 7.20 2.52 1.49
N THR A 130 7.21 3.29 0.40
CA THR A 130 8.45 3.86 -0.15
C THR A 130 9.07 4.85 0.85
N THR A 131 8.28 5.69 1.50
CA THR A 131 8.77 6.58 2.57
C THR A 131 9.47 5.80 3.68
N ALA A 132 8.89 4.67 4.13
CA ALA A 132 9.49 3.83 5.17
C ALA A 132 10.81 3.16 4.72
N LEU A 133 10.93 2.83 3.42
CA LEU A 133 12.18 2.30 2.85
C LEU A 133 13.28 3.38 2.79
N GLU A 134 12.91 4.62 2.48
CA GLU A 134 13.85 5.75 2.42
C GLU A 134 14.24 6.28 3.80
N ASN A 135 13.31 6.26 4.76
CA ASN A 135 13.54 6.67 6.14
C ASN A 135 12.87 5.68 7.12
N PRO A 136 13.63 4.71 7.65
CA PRO A 136 13.12 3.69 8.59
C PRO A 136 12.57 4.24 9.91
N ARG A 137 12.75 5.54 10.20
CA ARG A 137 12.09 6.19 11.36
C ARG A 137 10.60 6.46 11.12
N ILE A 138 10.12 6.37 9.89
CA ILE A 138 8.71 6.53 9.54
C ILE A 138 8.10 5.15 9.31
N THR A 139 7.03 4.84 10.04
CA THR A 139 6.12 3.74 9.69
C THR A 139 4.84 4.32 9.14
N GLY A 140 4.40 3.82 8.00
CA GLY A 140 3.20 4.30 7.34
C GLY A 140 2.15 3.20 7.16
N GLN A 141 0.90 3.54 7.43
CA GLN A 141 -0.23 2.63 7.32
C GLN A 141 -1.43 3.34 6.69
N VAL A 142 -2.14 2.65 5.80
CA VAL A 142 -3.40 3.14 5.23
C VAL A 142 -4.57 2.32 5.79
N ILE A 143 -5.60 3.01 6.23
CA ILE A 143 -6.84 2.45 6.77
C ILE A 143 -7.99 2.88 5.86
N LEU A 144 -8.52 1.93 5.12
CA LEU A 144 -9.77 2.07 4.39
C LEU A 144 -10.92 1.83 5.37
N LEU A 145 -11.77 2.83 5.59
CA LEU A 145 -12.85 2.75 6.56
C LEU A 145 -14.19 3.01 5.88
N ASP A 146 -15.06 2.00 5.89
CA ASP A 146 -16.45 2.17 5.52
C ASP A 146 -17.14 3.07 6.55
N GLY A 147 -17.84 4.09 6.08
CA GLY A 147 -18.48 5.07 6.96
C GLY A 147 -17.47 5.95 7.72
N ALA A 148 -16.43 6.44 7.03
CA ALA A 148 -15.47 7.43 7.54
C ALA A 148 -16.11 8.84 7.76
N SER A 149 -17.30 8.88 8.33
CA SER A 149 -18.10 10.06 8.67
C SER A 149 -18.31 10.23 10.17
N ASP A 150 -17.98 9.22 10.98
CA ASP A 150 -18.06 9.28 12.44
C ASP A 150 -16.65 9.40 13.06
N PRO A 151 -16.35 10.48 13.82
CA PRO A 151 -15.09 10.64 14.52
C PRO A 151 -14.76 9.52 15.51
N GLY A 152 -15.77 8.94 16.19
CA GLY A 152 -15.59 7.85 17.15
C GLY A 152 -15.04 6.61 16.47
N ARG A 153 -15.74 6.14 15.45
CA ARG A 153 -15.32 5.02 14.59
C ARG A 153 -13.94 5.22 13.96
N ILE A 154 -13.61 6.45 13.53
CA ILE A 154 -12.26 6.76 13.01
C ILE A 154 -11.21 6.62 14.10
N ALA A 155 -11.45 7.18 15.29
CA ALA A 155 -10.52 7.11 16.41
C ALA A 155 -10.27 5.66 16.86
N ASP A 156 -11.32 4.85 16.96
CA ASP A 156 -11.22 3.44 17.32
C ASP A 156 -10.39 2.65 16.29
N ALA A 157 -10.67 2.85 14.99
CA ALA A 157 -9.90 2.21 13.93
C ALA A 157 -8.42 2.62 13.93
N VAL A 158 -8.14 3.90 14.18
CA VAL A 158 -6.76 4.43 14.29
C VAL A 158 -6.01 3.76 15.45
N LEU A 159 -6.61 3.70 16.65
CA LEU A 159 -5.98 3.13 17.84
C LEU A 159 -5.78 1.62 17.73
N GLU A 160 -6.78 0.90 17.22
CA GLU A 160 -6.68 -0.54 16.98
C GLU A 160 -5.52 -0.86 16.02
N ASN A 161 -5.38 -0.09 14.95
CA ASN A 161 -4.40 -0.34 13.90
C ASN A 161 -3.00 0.20 14.23
N ALA A 162 -2.89 1.16 15.14
CA ALA A 162 -1.59 1.63 15.62
C ALA A 162 -0.81 0.51 16.36
N ARG A 163 -1.52 -0.44 16.97
CA ARG A 163 -0.94 -1.65 17.59
C ARG A 163 -0.50 -2.71 16.56
N HIS A 164 -0.90 -2.53 15.31
CA HIS A 164 -0.66 -3.45 14.19
C HIS A 164 -0.11 -2.70 12.99
N ALA A 165 0.80 -1.74 13.22
CA ALA A 165 1.34 -0.84 12.21
C ALA A 165 2.14 -1.55 11.10
N ASP A 166 2.57 -2.79 11.34
CA ASP A 166 3.20 -3.66 10.34
C ASP A 166 2.23 -4.13 9.24
N ASP A 167 0.92 -3.95 9.42
CA ASP A 167 -0.09 -4.16 8.38
C ASP A 167 -0.25 -2.87 7.55
N PRO A 168 0.39 -2.71 6.37
CA PRO A 168 0.52 -1.40 5.71
C PRO A 168 -0.76 -0.91 5.02
N LEU A 169 -1.72 -1.81 4.79
CA LEU A 169 -2.99 -1.51 4.15
C LEU A 169 -4.08 -2.39 4.74
N VAL A 170 -4.93 -1.74 5.51
CA VAL A 170 -6.04 -2.33 6.26
C VAL A 170 -7.35 -1.82 5.68
N ARG A 171 -8.38 -2.67 5.67
CA ARG A 171 -9.74 -2.29 5.33
C ARG A 171 -10.70 -2.76 6.41
N HIS A 172 -11.51 -1.84 6.87
CA HIS A 172 -12.66 -2.07 7.73
C HIS A 172 -13.92 -2.04 6.89
N ARG A 173 -14.50 -3.22 6.69
CA ARG A 173 -15.81 -3.39 6.07
C ARG A 173 -16.77 -3.81 7.15
N ASP A 174 -17.85 -3.05 7.34
CA ASP A 174 -18.78 -3.21 8.46
C ASP A 174 -18.07 -3.14 9.83
N ALA A 175 -17.89 -4.25 10.54
CA ALA A 175 -17.11 -4.33 11.79
C ALA A 175 -15.87 -5.25 11.65
N GLU A 176 -15.54 -5.66 10.43
CA GLU A 176 -14.49 -6.64 10.18
C GLU A 176 -13.22 -6.02 9.61
N ARG A 177 -12.13 -6.24 10.34
CA ARG A 177 -10.78 -5.87 9.94
C ARG A 177 -10.18 -6.87 8.95
N HIS A 178 -9.78 -6.36 7.79
CA HIS A 178 -9.10 -7.10 6.74
C HIS A 178 -7.75 -6.47 6.40
N VAL A 179 -6.76 -7.29 6.06
CA VAL A 179 -5.44 -6.80 5.63
C VAL A 179 -5.19 -7.22 4.19
N ARG A 180 -4.58 -6.35 3.38
CA ARG A 180 -4.19 -6.70 2.01
C ARG A 180 -2.96 -7.59 2.05
N THR A 181 -3.12 -8.81 1.56
CA THR A 181 -2.09 -9.86 1.51
C THR A 181 -1.89 -10.33 0.07
N TRP A 182 -0.83 -11.09 -0.17
CA TRP A 182 -0.51 -11.66 -1.48
C TRP A 182 -0.57 -13.18 -1.41
N THR A 183 -1.38 -13.80 -2.26
CA THR A 183 -1.53 -15.26 -2.33
C THR A 183 -0.91 -15.79 -3.62
N PRO A 184 -0.06 -16.82 -3.57
CA PRO A 184 0.46 -17.44 -4.78
C PRO A 184 -0.70 -18.07 -5.58
N ARG A 185 -0.61 -18.00 -6.90
CA ARG A 185 -1.60 -18.55 -7.83
C ARG A 185 -0.88 -19.22 -8.99
N THR A 186 -1.32 -20.41 -9.37
CA THR A 186 -0.85 -21.05 -10.60
C THR A 186 -1.40 -20.28 -11.78
N ALA A 187 -0.53 -19.85 -12.69
CA ALA A 187 -0.98 -19.28 -13.95
C ALA A 187 -1.68 -20.38 -14.75
N ALA A 188 -2.98 -20.23 -15.01
CA ALA A 188 -3.65 -21.06 -15.99
C ALA A 188 -3.02 -20.75 -17.36
N GLY A 189 -2.68 -21.79 -18.13
CA GLY A 189 -2.23 -21.62 -19.52
C GLY A 189 -3.38 -21.06 -20.35
N ALA A 190 -3.49 -19.74 -20.42
CA ALA A 190 -4.43 -19.08 -21.31
C ALA A 190 -3.84 -19.08 -22.72
N GLY A 191 -4.68 -19.38 -23.72
CA GLY A 191 -4.32 -19.16 -25.13
C GLY A 191 -3.98 -17.70 -25.40
N THR A 192 -3.46 -17.42 -26.58
CA THR A 192 -3.19 -16.03 -26.98
C THR A 192 -4.51 -15.23 -27.07
N PRO A 193 -4.60 -14.03 -26.47
CA PRO A 193 -5.76 -13.16 -26.60
C PRO A 193 -5.78 -12.40 -27.94
N TRP A 194 -4.72 -12.53 -28.74
CA TRP A 194 -4.54 -11.80 -29.99
C TRP A 194 -5.39 -12.38 -31.12
N ARG A 195 -5.95 -11.51 -31.95
CA ARG A 195 -6.82 -11.83 -33.08
C ARG A 195 -6.09 -11.45 -34.37
N SER A 196 -6.15 -12.31 -35.38
CA SER A 196 -5.65 -11.98 -36.71
C SER A 196 -6.44 -10.77 -37.27
N GLY A 197 -5.73 -9.82 -37.87
CA GLY A 197 -6.29 -8.54 -38.33
C GLY A 197 -6.76 -7.59 -37.22
N GLY A 198 -6.47 -7.88 -35.95
CA GLY A 198 -6.83 -7.02 -34.82
C GLY A 198 -5.96 -5.77 -34.70
N THR A 199 -6.57 -4.64 -34.33
CA THR A 199 -5.86 -3.38 -34.05
C THR A 199 -5.68 -3.18 -32.55
N TYR A 200 -4.44 -2.96 -32.11
CA TYR A 200 -4.07 -2.82 -30.70
C TYR A 200 -3.32 -1.51 -30.43
N LEU A 201 -3.73 -0.78 -29.39
CA LEU A 201 -3.01 0.40 -28.88
C LEU A 201 -2.11 0.00 -27.71
N ILE A 202 -0.83 0.36 -27.78
CA ILE A 202 0.15 0.16 -26.70
C ILE A 202 0.66 1.52 -26.25
N THR A 203 0.20 1.99 -25.09
CA THR A 203 0.75 3.21 -24.48
C THR A 203 2.22 2.95 -24.08
N GLY A 204 3.12 3.88 -24.46
CA GLY A 204 4.57 3.64 -24.33
C GLY A 204 5.12 2.54 -25.27
N GLY A 205 4.41 2.22 -26.37
CA GLY A 205 4.76 1.14 -27.30
C GLY A 205 6.15 1.25 -27.97
N ALA A 206 6.69 2.46 -28.08
CA ALA A 206 8.04 2.68 -28.58
C ALA A 206 9.14 2.41 -27.52
N GLY A 207 8.77 2.21 -26.25
CA GLY A 207 9.71 1.90 -25.16
C GLY A 207 10.15 0.44 -25.14
N GLY A 208 11.09 0.10 -24.26
CA GLY A 208 11.70 -1.24 -24.20
C GLY A 208 10.70 -2.39 -24.08
N ILE A 209 9.85 -2.36 -23.05
CA ILE A 209 8.82 -3.41 -22.83
C ILE A 209 7.75 -3.35 -23.92
N GLY A 210 7.26 -2.15 -24.26
CA GLY A 210 6.20 -1.94 -25.26
C GLY A 210 6.58 -2.51 -26.63
N ALA A 211 7.82 -2.29 -27.07
CA ALA A 211 8.30 -2.77 -28.37
C ALA A 211 8.44 -4.30 -28.40
N VAL A 212 8.85 -4.93 -27.29
CA VAL A 212 8.90 -6.39 -27.16
C VAL A 212 7.49 -6.99 -27.23
N VAL A 213 6.52 -6.38 -26.54
CA VAL A 213 5.11 -6.80 -26.58
C VAL A 213 4.54 -6.64 -27.99
N ALA A 214 4.78 -5.51 -28.66
CA ALA A 214 4.32 -5.29 -30.04
C ALA A 214 4.84 -6.35 -31.02
N ARG A 215 6.14 -6.67 -30.95
CA ARG A 215 6.74 -7.74 -31.77
C ARG A 215 6.15 -9.12 -31.44
N ARG A 216 5.81 -9.37 -30.18
CA ARG A 216 5.18 -10.64 -29.77
C ARG A 216 3.78 -10.77 -30.35
N ILE A 217 2.97 -9.71 -30.30
CA ILE A 217 1.62 -9.68 -30.87
C ILE A 217 1.69 -9.99 -32.37
N ALA A 218 2.53 -9.26 -33.13
CA ALA A 218 2.67 -9.47 -34.57
C ALA A 218 2.97 -10.94 -34.93
N ARG A 219 3.97 -11.54 -34.25
CA ARG A 219 4.34 -12.96 -34.45
C ARG A 219 3.23 -13.94 -34.09
N ASP A 220 2.46 -13.66 -33.04
CA ASP A 220 1.38 -14.55 -32.60
C ASP A 220 0.13 -14.44 -33.50
N THR A 221 -0.02 -13.36 -34.27
CA THR A 221 -1.16 -13.12 -35.18
C THR A 221 -0.87 -13.42 -36.66
N GLU A 222 0.40 -13.62 -37.04
CA GLU A 222 0.83 -14.04 -38.39
C GLU A 222 0.58 -15.54 -38.67
N ARG A 223 0.04 -16.29 -37.70
CA ARG A 223 -0.31 -17.71 -37.83
C ARG A 223 -1.72 -17.93 -38.35
#